data_AF-A0A7W0Z5L9-F1
#
_entry.id   AF-A0A7W0Z5L9-F1
#
_cell.length_a   1.000
_cell.length_b   1.000
_cell.length_c   1.000
_cell.angle_alpha   90.00
_cell.angle_beta   90.00
_cell.angle_gamma   90.00
#
_symmetry.space_group_name_H-M   'P 1'
#
loop_
_entity.id
_entity.type
_entity.pdbx_description
1 polymer ?
#
loop_
_entity_poly.entity_id
_entity_poly.type
_entity_poly.pdbx_seq_one_letter_code
_entity_poly.pdbx_strand_id
1 'polypeptide(L)'
;LARACFDVTVYLDPPEEIRRQWKIDRDTGSRGYTAEAVDAELERREPESAEFIRPQRQRADVVVRFAPIATRNDPPETPLSAELLLRPTIHHPDLTGVLADEDHRSMHLKLIRDEDGRPVDALHVHGYASAEESETLEKAIWADFDLDVPRPDTLGMLGEGQRSAPLAVTQLLLLYHLLDLSA
;
A
#
# COMPACT_ATOMS: atom_id res chain seq x y z
N LEU A 1 -14.30 -21.79 -1.45
CA LEU A 1 -13.25 -22.81 -1.17
C LEU A 1 -11.86 -22.23 -1.37
N ALA A 2 -11.53 -21.62 -2.53
CA ALA A 2 -10.21 -21.03 -2.79
C ALA A 2 -9.69 -20.06 -1.70
N ARG A 3 -10.56 -19.24 -1.08
CA ARG A 3 -10.15 -18.31 -0.03
C ARG A 3 -9.51 -18.96 1.20
N ALA A 4 -9.96 -20.16 1.57
CA ALA A 4 -9.40 -20.87 2.72
C ALA A 4 -8.00 -21.45 2.44
N CYS A 5 -7.47 -21.23 1.23
CA CYS A 5 -6.16 -21.70 0.80
C CYS A 5 -5.11 -20.58 0.73
N PHE A 6 -5.45 -19.36 1.18
CA PHE A 6 -4.51 -18.24 1.24
C PHE A 6 -4.13 -17.97 2.70
N ASP A 7 -2.83 -17.89 2.97
CA ASP A 7 -2.28 -17.52 4.28
C ASP A 7 -2.39 -16.00 4.53
N VAL A 8 -2.35 -15.22 3.45
CA VAL A 8 -2.56 -13.77 3.47
C VAL A 8 -3.31 -13.32 2.22
N THR A 9 -4.24 -12.39 2.40
CA THR A 9 -4.96 -11.74 1.30
C THR A 9 -4.79 -10.22 1.33
N VAL A 10 -4.43 -9.64 0.18
CA VAL A 10 -4.13 -8.21 0.04
C VAL A 10 -5.04 -7.61 -1.02
N TYR A 11 -5.60 -6.43 -0.74
CA TYR A 11 -6.40 -5.68 -1.70
C TYR A 11 -5.84 -4.27 -1.90
N LEU A 12 -5.62 -3.89 -3.15
CA LEU A 12 -5.14 -2.55 -3.54
C LEU A 12 -6.34 -1.66 -3.86
N ASP A 13 -6.56 -0.62 -3.04
CA ASP A 13 -7.73 0.27 -3.05
C ASP A 13 -7.37 1.76 -3.28
N PRO A 14 -6.64 2.10 -4.35
CA PRO A 14 -6.35 3.49 -4.68
C PRO A 14 -7.65 4.22 -5.03
N PRO A 15 -7.69 5.55 -4.84
CA PRO A 15 -8.74 6.37 -5.43
C PRO A 15 -8.91 6.08 -6.93
N GLU A 16 -10.16 6.09 -7.39
CA GLU A 16 -10.50 5.68 -8.76
C GLU A 16 -9.82 6.57 -9.80
N GLU A 17 -9.71 7.88 -9.54
CA GLU A 17 -8.99 8.83 -10.37
C GLU A 17 -7.51 8.49 -10.52
N ILE A 18 -6.85 8.08 -9.44
CA ILE A 18 -5.43 7.67 -9.46
C ILE A 18 -5.26 6.36 -10.21
N ARG A 19 -6.14 5.39 -9.94
CA ARG A 19 -6.15 4.09 -10.63
C ARG A 19 -6.33 4.24 -12.14
N ARG A 20 -7.21 5.15 -12.56
CA ARG A 20 -7.45 5.48 -13.97
C ARG A 20 -6.22 6.11 -14.59
N GLN A 21 -5.65 7.13 -13.94
CA GLN A 21 -4.45 7.81 -14.43
C GLN A 21 -3.29 6.83 -14.66
N TRP A 22 -2.97 5.98 -13.66
CA TRP A 22 -1.94 4.96 -13.79
C TRP A 22 -2.18 3.99 -14.95
N LYS A 23 -3.45 3.61 -15.19
CA LYS A 23 -3.78 2.72 -16.30
C LYS A 23 -3.62 3.42 -17.65
N ILE A 24 -4.03 4.69 -17.77
CA ILE A 24 -3.86 5.49 -18.97
C ILE A 24 -2.37 5.65 -19.27
N ASP A 25 -1.57 6.13 -18.31
CA ASP A 25 -0.13 6.35 -18.50
C ASP A 25 0.58 5.08 -18.94
N ARG A 26 0.29 3.96 -18.27
CA ARG A 26 0.87 2.66 -18.62
C ARG A 26 0.42 2.17 -20.01
N ASP A 27 -0.88 2.17 -20.29
CA ASP A 27 -1.42 1.54 -21.51
C ASP A 27 -1.15 2.40 -22.76
N THR A 28 -1.06 3.73 -22.61
CA THR A 28 -0.65 4.65 -23.67
C THR A 28 0.86 4.63 -23.88
N GLY A 29 1.65 4.64 -22.80
CA GLY A 29 3.11 4.70 -22.87
C GLY A 29 3.78 3.40 -23.33
N SER A 30 3.24 2.24 -22.95
CA SER A 30 3.90 0.94 -23.17
C SER A 30 3.14 -0.04 -24.06
N ARG A 31 1.85 0.22 -24.36
CA ARG A 31 0.98 -0.76 -25.03
C ARG A 31 0.27 -0.21 -26.27
N GLY A 32 0.51 1.04 -26.65
CA GLY A 32 0.02 1.64 -27.90
C GLY A 32 -1.48 1.93 -27.95
N TYR A 33 -2.16 1.97 -26.80
CA TYR A 33 -3.56 2.41 -26.73
C TYR A 33 -3.64 3.95 -26.76
N THR A 34 -4.78 4.50 -27.20
CA THR A 34 -5.09 5.92 -26.97
C THR A 34 -5.77 6.09 -25.61
N ALA A 35 -5.72 7.30 -25.04
CA ALA A 35 -6.36 7.57 -23.75
C ALA A 35 -7.87 7.29 -23.80
N GLU A 36 -8.54 7.68 -24.91
CA GLU A 36 -9.97 7.49 -25.10
C GLU A 36 -10.34 6.00 -25.18
N ALA A 37 -9.49 5.17 -25.78
CA ALA A 37 -9.70 3.72 -25.84
C ALA A 37 -9.57 3.08 -24.45
N VAL A 38 -8.63 3.57 -23.62
CA VAL A 38 -8.46 3.11 -22.24
C VAL A 38 -9.65 3.51 -21.37
N ASP A 39 -10.14 4.74 -21.52
CA ASP A 39 -11.32 5.25 -20.79
C ASP A 39 -12.59 4.50 -21.15
N ALA A 40 -12.85 4.31 -22.45
CA ALA A 40 -14.02 3.55 -22.90
C ALA A 40 -14.01 2.11 -22.35
N GLU A 41 -12.84 1.47 -22.31
CA GLU A 41 -12.70 0.13 -21.74
C GLU A 41 -12.89 0.10 -20.21
N LEU A 42 -12.44 1.15 -19.51
CA LEU A 42 -12.67 1.31 -18.08
C LEU A 42 -14.16 1.48 -17.75
N GLU A 43 -14.87 2.33 -18.50
CA GLU A 43 -16.31 2.52 -18.35
C GLU A 43 -17.08 1.23 -18.63
N ARG A 44 -16.71 0.51 -19.68
CA ARG A 44 -17.33 -0.77 -20.04
C ARG A 44 -17.19 -1.82 -18.94
N ARG A 45 -16.05 -1.85 -18.23
CA ARG A 45 -15.76 -2.81 -17.15
C ARG A 45 -16.23 -2.38 -15.77
N GLU A 46 -16.70 -1.14 -15.62
CA GLU A 46 -17.10 -0.60 -14.31
C GLU A 46 -18.19 -1.45 -13.62
N PRO A 47 -19.26 -1.91 -14.31
CA PRO A 47 -20.27 -2.76 -13.68
C PRO A 47 -19.69 -4.08 -13.15
N GLU A 48 -18.82 -4.73 -13.93
CA GLU A 48 -18.16 -5.99 -13.52
C GLU A 48 -17.21 -5.75 -12.34
N SER A 49 -16.48 -4.64 -12.34
CA SER A 49 -15.60 -4.23 -11.24
C SER A 49 -16.38 -4.03 -9.95
N ALA A 50 -17.51 -3.32 -10.02
CA ALA A 50 -18.38 -3.06 -8.89
C ALA A 50 -19.01 -4.34 -8.34
N GLU A 51 -19.41 -5.27 -9.21
CA GLU A 51 -20.10 -6.51 -8.82
C GLU A 51 -19.13 -7.59 -8.30
N PHE A 52 -17.96 -7.75 -8.91
CA PHE A 52 -17.10 -8.91 -8.68
C PHE A 52 -15.73 -8.58 -8.07
N ILE A 53 -15.20 -7.36 -8.26
CA ILE A 53 -13.86 -6.99 -7.80
C ILE A 53 -13.93 -6.25 -6.46
N ARG A 54 -14.68 -5.14 -6.38
CA ARG A 54 -14.77 -4.32 -5.16
C ARG A 54 -15.25 -5.09 -3.91
N PRO A 55 -16.20 -6.05 -4.00
CA PRO A 55 -16.62 -6.82 -2.81
C PRO A 55 -15.52 -7.72 -2.21
N GLN A 56 -14.41 -7.92 -2.91
CA GLN A 56 -13.27 -8.67 -2.38
C GLN A 56 -12.51 -7.87 -1.30
N ARG A 57 -12.57 -6.53 -1.33
CA ARG A 57 -11.96 -5.63 -0.32
C ARG A 57 -12.36 -6.01 1.10
N GLN A 58 -13.64 -6.33 1.34
CA GLN A 58 -14.18 -6.70 2.66
C GLN A 58 -13.61 -8.00 3.25
N ARG A 59 -12.92 -8.79 2.42
CA ARG A 59 -12.37 -10.10 2.76
C ARG A 59 -10.85 -10.11 2.84
N ALA A 60 -10.18 -9.02 2.47
CA ALA A 60 -8.73 -8.91 2.56
C ALA A 60 -8.25 -8.85 4.01
N ASP A 61 -7.05 -9.33 4.30
CA ASP A 61 -6.37 -9.14 5.58
C ASP A 61 -5.67 -7.78 5.63
N VAL A 62 -5.10 -7.38 4.49
CA VAL A 62 -4.47 -6.07 4.31
C VAL A 62 -5.15 -5.31 3.18
N VAL A 63 -5.62 -4.09 3.45
CA VAL A 63 -6.07 -3.16 2.39
C VAL A 63 -5.04 -2.04 2.24
N VAL A 64 -4.49 -1.89 1.05
CA VAL A 64 -3.45 -0.89 0.74
C VAL A 64 -4.05 0.20 -0.12
N ARG A 65 -3.92 1.46 0.31
CA ARG A 65 -4.39 2.63 -0.42
C ARG A 65 -3.24 3.61 -0.60
N PHE A 66 -2.88 3.90 -1.84
CA PHE A 66 -1.98 5.00 -2.16
C PHE A 66 -2.80 6.22 -2.56
N ALA A 67 -2.68 7.31 -1.80
CA ALA A 67 -3.49 8.50 -2.01
C ALA A 67 -2.80 9.78 -1.46
N PRO A 68 -3.19 10.97 -1.95
CA PRO A 68 -2.93 12.22 -1.26
C PRO A 68 -3.62 12.24 0.10
N ILE A 69 -3.16 13.12 0.98
CA ILE A 69 -3.85 13.34 2.26
C ILE A 69 -5.09 14.19 2.00
N ALA A 70 -6.28 13.63 2.21
CA ALA A 70 -7.56 14.31 1.91
C ALA A 70 -7.73 15.68 2.60
N THR A 71 -7.14 15.87 3.78
CA THR A 71 -7.22 17.13 4.55
C THR A 71 -6.12 18.13 4.20
N ARG A 72 -5.23 17.82 3.26
CA ARG A 72 -4.08 18.65 2.86
C ARG A 72 -4.20 18.98 1.37
N ASN A 73 -4.11 20.26 1.04
CA ASN A 73 -4.10 20.71 -0.36
C ASN A 73 -2.66 20.75 -0.87
N ASP A 74 -2.10 19.58 -1.10
CA ASP A 74 -0.72 19.44 -1.55
C ASP A 74 -0.54 19.79 -3.03
N PRO A 75 0.65 20.27 -3.43
CA PRO A 75 1.02 20.35 -4.83
C PRO A 75 0.85 18.99 -5.53
N PRO A 76 0.44 18.94 -6.81
CA PRO A 76 0.25 17.68 -7.56
C PRO A 76 1.48 16.76 -7.58
N GLU A 77 2.68 17.34 -7.50
CA GLU A 77 3.96 16.62 -7.49
C GLU A 77 4.30 15.96 -6.15
N THR A 78 3.46 16.17 -5.12
CA THR A 78 3.69 15.58 -3.81
C THR A 78 3.52 14.07 -3.90
N PRO A 79 4.51 13.27 -3.47
CA PRO A 79 4.40 11.83 -3.56
C PRO A 79 3.22 11.31 -2.74
N LEU A 80 2.55 10.29 -3.27
CA LEU A 80 1.43 9.64 -2.60
C LEU A 80 1.89 9.01 -1.29
N SER A 81 1.06 9.16 -0.26
CA SER A 81 1.23 8.42 1.00
C SER A 81 0.56 7.06 0.86
N ALA A 82 0.96 6.09 1.69
CA ALA A 82 0.30 4.80 1.79
C ALA A 82 -0.51 4.73 3.09
N GLU A 83 -1.75 4.27 2.99
CA GLU A 83 -2.56 3.85 4.12
C GLU A 83 -2.77 2.34 4.01
N LEU A 84 -2.40 1.62 5.07
CA LEU A 84 -2.58 0.19 5.18
C LEU A 84 -3.56 -0.08 6.32
N LEU A 85 -4.68 -0.71 6.00
CA LEU A 85 -5.58 -1.27 6.98
C LEU A 85 -5.10 -2.68 7.33
N LEU A 86 -4.58 -2.84 8.54
CA LEU A 86 -4.04 -4.07 9.10
C LEU A 86 -5.12 -4.74 9.96
N ARG A 87 -5.91 -5.63 9.35
CA ARG A 87 -7.05 -6.26 10.04
C ARG A 87 -6.57 -7.37 10.97
N PRO A 88 -7.16 -7.52 12.17
CA PRO A 88 -6.78 -8.55 13.13
C PRO A 88 -7.27 -9.96 12.74
N THR A 89 -7.23 -10.28 11.45
CA THR A 89 -7.50 -11.59 10.86
C THR A 89 -6.24 -12.43 10.70
N ILE A 90 -5.06 -11.79 10.71
CA ILE A 90 -3.73 -12.41 10.71
C ILE A 90 -2.80 -11.71 11.71
N HIS A 91 -1.66 -12.33 12.01
CA HIS A 91 -0.61 -11.72 12.84
C HIS A 91 0.21 -10.72 12.01
N HIS A 92 0.16 -9.46 12.41
CA HIS A 92 0.94 -8.36 11.83
C HIS A 92 2.26 -8.17 12.58
N PRO A 93 3.29 -7.59 11.93
CA PRO A 93 4.55 -7.28 12.61
C PRO A 93 4.32 -6.30 13.77
N ASP A 94 5.11 -6.44 14.82
CA ASP A 94 5.08 -5.50 15.95
C ASP A 94 5.74 -4.19 15.52
N LEU A 95 4.93 -3.13 15.39
CA LEU A 95 5.39 -1.80 14.97
C LEU A 95 5.74 -0.90 16.16
N THR A 96 5.65 -1.38 17.40
CA THR A 96 5.84 -0.57 18.61
C THR A 96 7.20 0.12 18.63
N GLY A 97 8.27 -0.60 18.29
CA GLY A 97 9.64 -0.06 18.28
C GLY A 97 9.83 1.07 17.27
N VAL A 98 9.11 1.02 16.17
CA VAL A 98 9.23 1.99 15.07
C VAL A 98 8.30 3.20 15.26
N LEU A 99 7.23 3.04 16.05
CA LEU A 99 6.30 4.10 16.43
C LEU A 99 6.76 4.88 17.67
N ALA A 100 7.77 4.38 18.39
CA ALA A 100 8.33 5.02 19.58
C ALA A 100 9.14 6.30 19.28
N ASP A 101 9.39 6.59 18.00
CA ASP A 101 9.99 7.86 17.57
C ASP A 101 8.96 8.99 17.74
N GLU A 102 9.18 9.87 18.73
CA GLU A 102 8.22 10.89 19.18
C GLU A 102 7.79 11.84 18.05
N ASP A 103 8.56 11.90 16.99
CA ASP A 103 8.38 12.82 15.88
C ASP A 103 7.36 12.33 14.82
N HIS A 104 7.01 11.04 14.78
CA HIS A 104 6.05 10.43 13.82
C HIS A 104 6.24 10.90 12.35
N ARG A 105 7.46 11.29 11.96
CA ARG A 105 7.69 12.02 10.71
C ARG A 105 7.57 11.16 9.47
N SER A 106 7.88 9.87 9.58
CA SER A 106 7.82 8.91 8.47
C SER A 106 6.51 8.12 8.43
N MET A 107 5.89 7.87 9.58
CA MET A 107 4.60 7.17 9.67
C MET A 107 3.89 7.39 11.00
N HIS A 108 2.60 7.03 11.02
CA HIS A 108 1.81 6.95 12.26
C HIS A 108 0.78 5.81 12.19
N LEU A 109 0.38 5.31 13.35
CA LEU A 109 -0.65 4.27 13.50
C LEU A 109 -1.87 4.83 14.22
N LYS A 110 -3.08 4.50 13.74
CA LYS A 110 -4.34 4.87 14.38
C LYS A 110 -5.27 3.67 14.44
N LEU A 111 -5.96 3.49 15.57
CA LEU A 111 -7.10 2.59 15.64
C LEU A 111 -8.34 3.29 15.06
N ILE A 112 -8.88 2.76 13.97
CA ILE A 112 -10.09 3.28 13.31
C ILE A 112 -11.16 2.19 13.18
N ARG A 113 -12.33 2.54 12.63
CA ARG A 113 -13.31 1.57 12.14
C ARG A 113 -13.30 1.58 10.62
N ASP A 114 -13.15 0.41 10.01
CA ASP A 114 -13.26 0.22 8.56
C ASP A 114 -14.73 0.40 8.09
N GLU A 115 -14.97 0.35 6.78
CA GLU A 115 -16.28 0.53 6.14
C GLU A 115 -17.38 -0.40 6.67
N ASP A 116 -17.00 -1.58 7.18
CA ASP A 116 -17.91 -2.55 7.76
C ASP A 116 -18.01 -2.47 9.30
N GLY A 117 -17.41 -1.44 9.88
CA GLY A 117 -17.45 -1.15 11.32
C GLY A 117 -16.44 -1.92 12.17
N ARG A 118 -15.65 -2.83 11.58
CA ARG A 118 -14.62 -3.59 12.31
C ARG A 118 -13.51 -2.64 12.78
N PRO A 119 -13.05 -2.76 14.03
CA PRO A 119 -11.86 -2.04 14.48
C PRO A 119 -10.64 -2.56 13.71
N VAL A 120 -9.80 -1.64 13.24
CA VAL A 120 -8.63 -1.94 12.42
C VAL A 120 -7.51 -0.96 12.73
N ASP A 121 -6.28 -1.45 12.71
CA ASP A 121 -5.11 -0.60 12.77
C ASP A 121 -4.85 0.00 11.38
N ALA A 122 -4.94 1.32 11.27
CA ALA A 122 -4.63 2.07 10.08
C ALA A 122 -3.22 2.65 10.20
N LEU A 123 -2.27 2.00 9.51
CA LEU A 123 -0.90 2.47 9.38
C LEU A 123 -0.83 3.45 8.22
N HIS A 124 -0.35 4.65 8.48
CA HIS A 124 -0.18 5.68 7.46
C HIS A 124 1.31 6.01 7.30
N VAL A 125 1.86 5.77 6.12
CA VAL A 125 3.25 6.02 5.74
C VAL A 125 3.32 7.25 4.85
N HIS A 126 4.05 8.27 5.31
CA HIS A 126 4.09 9.58 4.67
C HIS A 126 4.90 9.56 3.37
N GLY A 127 4.29 9.95 2.26
CA GLY A 127 5.00 10.14 0.97
C GLY A 127 5.95 11.33 0.94
N TYR A 128 5.82 12.24 1.91
CA TYR A 128 6.59 13.47 2.02
C TYR A 128 7.64 13.43 3.15
N ALA A 129 7.88 12.26 3.75
CA ALA A 129 9.00 12.09 4.67
C ALA A 129 10.32 12.24 3.93
N SER A 130 11.37 12.68 4.63
CA SER A 130 12.69 12.74 4.03
C SER A 130 13.22 11.33 3.71
N ALA A 131 14.19 11.26 2.80
CA ALA A 131 14.83 10.01 2.43
C ALA A 131 15.52 9.34 3.64
N GLU A 132 16.14 10.14 4.52
CA GLU A 132 16.83 9.67 5.73
C GLU A 132 15.85 9.07 6.75
N GLU A 133 14.72 9.74 7.01
CA GLU A 133 13.66 9.25 7.90
C GLU A 133 13.04 7.95 7.35
N SER A 134 12.79 7.92 6.04
CA SER A 134 12.26 6.74 5.36
C SER A 134 13.24 5.57 5.42
N GLU A 135 14.52 5.82 5.19
CA GLU A 135 15.55 4.78 5.25
C GLU A 135 15.71 4.22 6.67
N THR A 136 15.62 5.08 7.69
CA THR A 136 15.67 4.68 9.10
C THR A 136 14.48 3.79 9.46
N LEU A 137 13.27 4.20 9.06
CA LEU A 137 12.04 3.40 9.20
C LEU A 137 12.19 2.02 8.55
N GLU A 138 12.60 1.97 7.29
CA GLU A 138 12.75 0.71 6.57
C GLU A 138 13.85 -0.20 7.16
N LYS A 139 14.94 0.36 7.68
CA LYS A 139 15.99 -0.41 8.39
C LYS A 139 15.48 -1.00 9.70
N ALA A 140 14.68 -0.24 10.45
CA ALA A 140 14.07 -0.72 11.68
C ALA A 140 13.14 -1.90 11.40
N ILE A 141 12.24 -1.77 10.42
CA ILE A 141 11.36 -2.88 10.00
C ILE A 141 12.18 -4.06 9.48
N TRP A 142 13.24 -3.84 8.70
CA TRP A 142 14.10 -4.92 8.19
C TRP A 142 14.83 -5.69 9.30
N ALA A 143 15.27 -5.00 10.35
CA ALA A 143 15.97 -5.63 11.47
C ALA A 143 15.10 -6.65 12.21
N ASP A 144 13.77 -6.44 12.24
CA ASP A 144 12.84 -7.35 12.89
C ASP A 144 12.69 -8.70 12.17
N PHE A 145 13.12 -8.81 10.90
CA PHE A 145 13.10 -10.09 10.20
C PHE A 145 14.19 -11.08 10.65
N ASP A 146 15.21 -10.60 11.39
CA ASP A 146 16.36 -11.39 11.85
C ASP A 146 17.02 -12.24 10.73
N LEU A 147 17.12 -11.66 9.52
CA LEU A 147 17.72 -12.31 8.37
C LEU A 147 19.19 -11.90 8.20
N ASP A 148 20.06 -12.89 7.99
CA ASP A 148 21.47 -12.68 7.60
C ASP A 148 21.62 -12.37 6.10
N VAL A 149 20.74 -11.52 5.57
CA VAL A 149 20.81 -10.99 4.21
C VAL A 149 20.50 -9.49 4.21
N PRO A 150 21.12 -8.70 3.31
CA PRO A 150 20.82 -7.29 3.22
C PRO A 150 19.40 -7.06 2.68
N ARG A 151 18.76 -5.97 3.14
CA ARG A 151 17.50 -5.49 2.59
C ARG A 151 17.63 -5.30 1.07
N PRO A 152 16.72 -5.85 0.24
CA PRO A 152 16.73 -5.61 -1.19
C PRO A 152 16.63 -4.11 -1.51
N ASP A 153 17.50 -3.64 -2.39
CA ASP A 153 17.53 -2.26 -2.90
C ASP A 153 16.38 -1.97 -3.88
N THR A 154 15.73 -3.02 -4.39
CA THR A 154 14.59 -2.97 -5.30
C THR A 154 13.26 -2.58 -4.64
N LEU A 155 13.21 -2.51 -3.30
CA LEU A 155 12.01 -2.11 -2.58
C LEU A 155 11.67 -0.63 -2.86
N GLY A 156 10.41 -0.39 -3.21
CA GLY A 156 9.85 0.92 -3.51
C GLY A 156 10.06 1.40 -4.95
N MET A 157 10.68 0.62 -5.83
CA MET A 157 10.97 1.06 -7.19
C MET A 157 9.70 1.14 -8.05
N LEU A 158 9.44 2.29 -8.68
CA LEU A 158 8.26 2.56 -9.54
C LEU A 158 8.55 2.43 -11.04
N GLY A 159 9.82 2.34 -11.43
CA GLY A 159 10.29 2.42 -12.81
C GLY A 159 11.14 3.67 -13.06
N GLU A 160 11.94 3.68 -14.14
CA GLU A 160 12.76 4.85 -14.55
C GLU A 160 13.71 5.41 -13.47
N GLY A 161 14.10 4.57 -12.49
CA GLY A 161 14.94 4.99 -11.36
C GLY A 161 14.20 5.75 -10.26
N GLN A 162 12.88 5.90 -10.34
CA GLN A 162 12.06 6.50 -9.29
C GLN A 162 11.79 5.51 -8.16
N ARG A 163 11.81 6.01 -6.92
CA ARG A 163 11.57 5.23 -5.70
C ARG A 163 10.52 5.90 -4.82
N SER A 164 9.61 5.10 -4.28
CA SER A 164 8.59 5.49 -3.30
C SER A 164 8.85 4.79 -1.97
N ALA A 165 9.13 5.57 -0.93
CA ALA A 165 9.27 5.06 0.43
C ALA A 165 7.97 4.42 0.96
N PRO A 166 6.77 5.01 0.78
CA PRO A 166 5.53 4.32 1.16
C PRO A 166 5.33 2.97 0.47
N LEU A 167 5.75 2.85 -0.80
CA LEU A 167 5.73 1.56 -1.50
C LEU A 167 6.74 0.59 -0.91
N ALA A 168 7.96 1.05 -0.58
CA ALA A 168 8.99 0.21 0.04
C ALA A 168 8.51 -0.36 1.38
N VAL A 169 7.96 0.49 2.26
CA VAL A 169 7.40 0.08 3.55
C VAL A 169 6.22 -0.88 3.35
N THR A 170 5.32 -0.60 2.40
CA THR A 170 4.23 -1.53 2.05
C THR A 170 4.77 -2.90 1.66
N GLN A 171 5.78 -2.95 0.77
CA GLN A 171 6.38 -4.19 0.31
C GLN A 171 7.09 -4.95 1.44
N LEU A 172 7.75 -4.24 2.36
CA LEU A 172 8.35 -4.84 3.57
C LEU A 172 7.28 -5.52 4.43
N LEU A 173 6.18 -4.83 4.73
CA LEU A 173 5.11 -5.40 5.54
C LEU A 173 4.46 -6.62 4.87
N LEU A 174 4.32 -6.60 3.54
CA LEU A 174 3.86 -7.79 2.81
C LEU A 174 4.88 -8.93 2.83
N LEU A 175 6.17 -8.61 2.74
CA LEU A 175 7.24 -9.60 2.83
C LEU A 175 7.26 -10.30 4.19
N TYR A 176 6.94 -9.59 5.28
CA TYR A 176 6.80 -10.19 6.62
C TYR A 176 5.80 -11.35 6.61
N HIS A 177 4.65 -11.15 5.99
CA HIS A 177 3.63 -12.19 5.86
C HIS A 177 4.03 -13.34 4.92
N LEU A 178 4.92 -13.08 3.94
CA LEU A 178 5.40 -14.12 3.01
C LEU A 178 6.51 -14.99 3.60
N LEU A 179 7.27 -14.46 4.56
CA LEU A 179 8.36 -15.18 5.21
C LEU A 179 7.91 -16.04 6.40
N ASP A 180 6.59 -16.07 6.67
CA ASP A 180 5.96 -16.84 7.74
C ASP A 180 6.59 -16.58 9.12
N LEU A 181 7.06 -15.35 9.35
CA LEU A 181 7.58 -14.89 10.66
C LEU A 181 6.47 -14.72 11.72
N SER A 182 5.26 -15.18 11.39
CA SER A 182 4.05 -15.19 12.21
C SER A 182 3.73 -16.54 12.86
N ALA A 183 4.63 -17.53 12.74
CA ALA A 183 4.46 -18.88 13.30
C ALA A 183 5.06 -19.03 14.72
#